data_AF-A0AAW6HIK2-F1
#
_entry.id   AF-A0AAW6HIK2-F1
#
_cell.length_a   1.000
_cell.length_b   1.000
_cell.length_c   1.000
_cell.angle_alpha   90.00
_cell.angle_beta   90.00
_cell.angle_gamma   90.00
#
_symmetry.space_group_name_H-M   'P 1'
#
loop_
_entity.id
_entity.type
_entity.pdbx_description
1 polymer ?
#
loop_
_entity_poly.entity_id
_entity_poly.type
_entity_poly.pdbx_seq_one_letter_code
_entity_poly.pdbx_strand_id
1 'polypeptide(L)'
;MEKNSRKDSFDVVKCFAAFFVVQLHTIPATVCPLLNVIARLAVPLFFLITGYYYTSIVEKGKYGVQLKKIFLLAIASSLFYWIYYGCMALKNNVFYQWFMDTFNSISILNWVLINDTPGIGHLWYLYAMLYSFIAIYVIDKLKIKVKWVIPILFLIGLYVGCKGWPYSWYRNWAFMGVPYILLGRIIFEYKEMLIYKLGGGKNSLLYSCCYYRPVG
;
A
#
# COMPACT_ATOMS: atom_id res chain seq x y z
N MET A 1 17.03 -17.76 13.98
CA MET A 1 16.05 -17.08 13.09
C MET A 1 14.67 -17.31 13.68
N GLU A 2 14.09 -16.28 14.29
CA GLU A 2 12.76 -16.37 14.88
C GLU A 2 11.73 -16.66 13.78
N LYS A 3 11.01 -17.78 13.92
CA LYS A 3 9.92 -18.18 13.04
C LYS A 3 8.89 -17.06 13.09
N ASN A 4 8.74 -16.31 12.00
CA ASN A 4 7.84 -15.16 11.90
C ASN A 4 6.39 -15.65 12.17
N SER A 5 5.99 -15.66 13.44
CA SER A 5 4.65 -16.00 13.89
C SER A 5 3.73 -14.88 13.46
N ARG A 6 2.51 -15.26 13.07
CA ARG A 6 1.45 -14.29 12.76
C ARG A 6 1.29 -13.39 13.99
N LYS A 7 1.27 -12.07 13.78
CA LYS A 7 1.12 -11.09 14.85
C LYS A 7 -0.32 -10.63 14.89
N ASP A 8 -1.08 -11.09 15.88
CA ASP A 8 -2.50 -10.77 16.03
C ASP A 8 -2.74 -9.25 16.13
N SER A 9 -1.81 -8.51 16.72
CA SER A 9 -1.87 -7.04 16.80
C SER A 9 -1.93 -6.37 15.43
N PHE A 10 -1.21 -6.88 14.42
CA PHE A 10 -1.29 -6.31 13.07
C PHE A 10 -2.62 -6.64 12.39
N ASP A 11 -3.25 -7.75 12.73
CA ASP A 11 -4.55 -8.09 12.17
C ASP A 11 -5.67 -7.25 12.79
N VAL A 12 -5.59 -6.94 14.09
CA VAL A 12 -6.47 -5.96 14.75
C VAL A 12 -6.33 -4.58 14.11
N VAL A 13 -5.09 -4.11 13.90
CA VAL A 13 -4.82 -2.83 13.25
C VAL A 13 -5.37 -2.79 11.82
N LYS A 14 -5.18 -3.86 11.03
CA LYS A 14 -5.76 -3.96 9.68
C LYS A 14 -7.28 -3.96 9.71
N CYS A 15 -7.91 -4.57 10.72
CA CYS A 15 -9.36 -4.57 10.88
C CYS A 15 -9.90 -3.15 11.03
N PHE A 16 -9.34 -2.36 11.95
CA PHE A 16 -9.72 -0.94 12.10
C PHE A 16 -9.42 -0.11 10.85
N ALA A 17 -8.24 -0.32 10.23
CA ALA A 17 -7.90 0.35 8.98
C ALA A 17 -8.88 0.02 7.85
N ALA A 18 -9.43 -1.20 7.78
CA ALA A 18 -10.42 -1.57 6.78
C ALA A 18 -11.73 -0.78 6.96
N PHE A 19 -12.21 -0.60 8.19
CA PHE A 19 -13.38 0.24 8.46
C PHE A 19 -13.16 1.71 8.07
N PHE A 20 -11.96 2.23 8.30
CA PHE A 20 -11.58 3.57 7.83
C PHE A 20 -11.58 3.68 6.30
N VAL A 21 -11.12 2.66 5.58
CA VAL A 21 -11.23 2.64 4.11
C VAL A 21 -12.69 2.68 3.67
N VAL A 22 -13.58 1.92 4.31
CA VAL A 22 -15.01 1.97 4.01
C VAL A 22 -15.57 3.37 4.27
N GLN A 23 -15.27 3.96 5.43
CA GLN A 23 -15.72 5.31 5.78
C GLN A 23 -15.30 6.34 4.73
N LEU A 24 -14.07 6.28 4.20
CA LEU A 24 -13.59 7.21 3.18
C LEU A 24 -14.40 7.18 1.87
N HIS A 25 -15.10 6.09 1.58
CA HIS A 25 -15.88 5.92 0.36
C HIS A 25 -17.39 6.13 0.58
N THR A 26 -17.87 6.04 1.82
CA THR A 26 -19.30 6.10 2.13
C THR A 26 -19.74 7.37 2.84
N ILE A 27 -18.88 7.97 3.68
CA ILE A 27 -19.21 9.17 4.46
C ILE A 27 -18.42 10.37 3.92
N PRO A 28 -19.11 11.41 3.41
CA PRO A 28 -18.45 12.61 2.92
C PRO A 28 -17.58 13.27 4.00
N ALA A 29 -16.44 13.82 3.58
CA ALA A 29 -15.51 14.51 4.49
C ALA A 29 -16.17 15.70 5.21
N THR A 30 -17.18 16.32 4.61
CA THR A 30 -17.96 17.43 5.20
C THR A 30 -18.78 17.01 6.42
N VAL A 31 -19.17 15.74 6.52
CA VAL A 31 -19.99 15.22 7.63
C VAL A 31 -19.14 14.92 8.86
N CYS A 32 -17.96 14.35 8.67
CA CYS A 32 -17.05 14.04 9.77
C CYS A 32 -15.58 14.33 9.41
N PRO A 33 -15.16 15.61 9.46
CA PRO A 33 -13.83 16.02 9.00
C PRO A 33 -12.68 15.37 9.78
N LEU A 34 -12.80 15.31 11.11
CA LEU A 34 -11.77 14.71 11.97
C LEU A 34 -11.57 13.22 11.65
N LEU A 35 -12.68 12.47 11.52
CA LEU A 35 -12.61 11.05 11.17
C LEU A 35 -12.02 10.85 9.78
N ASN A 36 -12.35 11.72 8.81
CA ASN A 36 -11.76 11.66 7.48
C ASN A 36 -10.23 11.82 7.50
N VAL A 37 -9.71 12.75 8.32
CA VAL A 37 -8.26 12.95 8.48
C VAL A 37 -7.59 11.69 9.04
N ILE A 38 -8.17 11.09 10.08
CA ILE A 38 -7.65 9.86 10.69
C ILE A 38 -7.73 8.70 9.70
N ALA A 39 -8.86 8.56 9.00
CA ALA A 39 -9.09 7.46 8.09
C ALA A 39 -8.15 7.45 6.88
N ARG A 40 -7.65 8.62 6.45
CA ARG A 40 -6.62 8.73 5.41
C ARG A 40 -5.31 8.02 5.76
N LEU A 41 -5.05 7.73 7.04
CA LEU A 41 -3.89 6.95 7.47
C LEU A 41 -4.01 5.44 7.16
N ALA A 42 -5.22 4.95 6.90
CA ALA A 42 -5.47 3.51 6.72
C ALA A 42 -4.67 2.91 5.56
N VAL A 43 -4.67 3.58 4.40
CA VAL A 43 -3.97 3.12 3.20
C VAL A 43 -2.44 3.10 3.38
N PRO A 44 -1.80 4.19 3.84
CA PRO A 44 -0.40 4.17 4.27
C PRO A 44 -0.05 3.05 5.25
N LEU A 45 -0.93 2.78 6.22
CA LEU A 45 -0.72 1.73 7.21
C LEU A 45 -0.74 0.34 6.59
N PHE A 46 -1.62 0.08 5.63
CA PHE A 46 -1.61 -1.18 4.88
C PHE A 46 -0.31 -1.36 4.08
N PHE A 47 0.19 -0.31 3.43
CA PHE A 47 1.50 -0.36 2.75
C PHE A 47 2.64 -0.62 3.74
N LEU A 48 2.63 0.05 4.89
CA LEU A 48 3.64 -0.12 5.94
C LEU A 48 3.68 -1.56 6.45
N ILE A 49 2.52 -2.14 6.77
CA ILE A 49 2.45 -3.54 7.24
C ILE A 49 2.88 -4.51 6.13
N THR A 50 2.53 -4.22 4.87
CA THR A 50 2.99 -5.00 3.72
C THR A 50 4.51 -4.97 3.61
N GLY A 51 5.12 -3.79 3.77
CA GLY A 51 6.56 -3.59 3.84
C GLY A 51 7.24 -4.36 4.96
N TYR A 52 6.63 -4.36 6.16
CA TYR A 52 7.16 -5.11 7.30
C TYR A 52 7.29 -6.61 7.02
N TYR A 53 6.35 -7.19 6.26
CA TYR A 53 6.40 -8.60 5.87
C TYR A 53 7.18 -8.88 4.57
N TYR A 54 7.61 -7.84 3.85
CA TYR A 54 8.26 -7.97 2.54
C TYR A 54 9.49 -8.87 2.58
N THR A 55 10.44 -8.62 3.50
CA THR A 55 11.68 -9.41 3.62
C THR A 55 11.38 -10.89 3.84
N SER A 56 10.40 -11.20 4.69
CA SER A 56 9.99 -12.59 4.94
C SER A 56 9.35 -13.25 3.71
N ILE A 57 8.63 -12.50 2.89
CA ILE A 57 8.05 -13.01 1.63
C ILE A 57 9.17 -13.35 0.63
N VAL A 58 10.16 -12.47 0.51
CA VAL A 58 11.31 -12.64 -0.40
C VAL A 58 12.17 -13.83 0.03
N GLU A 59 12.56 -13.90 1.31
CA GLU A 59 13.37 -15.00 1.86
C GLU A 59 12.70 -16.37 1.70
N LYS A 60 11.36 -16.42 1.77
CA LYS A 60 10.58 -17.65 1.56
C LYS A 60 10.35 -17.98 0.07
N GLY A 61 10.90 -17.21 -0.86
CA GLY A 61 10.67 -17.39 -2.29
C GLY A 61 9.22 -17.14 -2.74
N LYS A 62 8.40 -16.47 -1.92
CA LYS A 62 6.96 -16.26 -2.17
C LYS A 62 6.63 -14.97 -2.90
N TYR A 63 7.64 -14.19 -3.30
CA TYR A 63 7.45 -12.91 -3.99
C TYR A 63 6.59 -13.04 -5.26
N GLY A 64 6.92 -14.00 -6.15
CA GLY A 64 6.14 -14.21 -7.38
C GLY A 64 4.69 -14.65 -7.12
N VAL A 65 4.47 -15.44 -6.07
CA VAL A 65 3.13 -15.87 -5.64
C VAL A 65 2.31 -14.67 -5.14
N GLN A 66 2.92 -13.81 -4.33
CA GLN A 66 2.29 -12.59 -3.83
C GLN A 66 1.94 -11.64 -4.98
N LEU A 67 2.88 -11.42 -5.90
CA LEU A 67 2.68 -10.56 -7.07
C LEU A 67 1.55 -11.08 -7.96
N LYS A 68 1.54 -12.39 -8.25
CA LYS A 68 0.46 -13.04 -9.02
C LYS A 68 -0.89 -12.89 -8.32
N LYS A 69 -0.94 -13.06 -6.99
CA LYS A 69 -2.18 -12.90 -6.23
C LYS A 69 -2.73 -11.47 -6.33
N ILE A 70 -1.87 -10.46 -6.16
CA ILE A 70 -2.26 -9.04 -6.28
C ILE A 70 -2.74 -8.75 -7.71
N PHE A 71 -1.99 -9.21 -8.72
CA PHE A 71 -2.35 -9.04 -10.12
C PHE A 71 -3.71 -9.65 -10.46
N LEU A 72 -3.95 -10.91 -10.09
CA LEU A 72 -5.23 -11.59 -10.33
C LEU A 72 -6.39 -10.89 -9.62
N LEU A 73 -6.19 -10.45 -8.37
CA LEU A 73 -7.20 -9.68 -7.64
C LEU A 73 -7.51 -8.35 -8.32
N ALA A 74 -6.48 -7.63 -8.80
CA ALA A 74 -6.66 -6.36 -9.50
C ALA A 74 -7.47 -6.56 -10.80
N ILE A 75 -7.11 -7.54 -11.63
CA ILE A 75 -7.84 -7.82 -12.87
C ILE A 75 -9.26 -8.30 -12.60
N ALA A 76 -9.45 -9.25 -11.69
CA ALA A 76 -10.78 -9.78 -11.37
C ALA A 76 -11.71 -8.69 -10.83
N SER A 77 -11.20 -7.83 -9.94
CA SER A 77 -11.98 -6.71 -9.39
C SER A 77 -12.31 -5.68 -10.49
N SER A 78 -11.34 -5.33 -11.33
CA SER A 78 -11.57 -4.36 -12.41
C SER A 78 -12.59 -4.84 -13.42
N LEU A 79 -12.52 -6.11 -13.84
CA LEU A 79 -13.53 -6.71 -14.71
C LEU A 79 -14.92 -6.68 -14.07
N PHE A 80 -15.01 -7.07 -12.80
CA PHE A 80 -16.28 -7.01 -12.05
C PHE A 80 -16.88 -5.60 -12.06
N TYR A 81 -16.11 -4.58 -11.70
CA TYR A 81 -16.61 -3.21 -11.63
C TYR A 81 -16.87 -2.58 -13.00
N TRP A 82 -16.06 -2.87 -14.02
CA TRP A 82 -16.35 -2.41 -15.38
C TRP A 82 -17.61 -3.04 -15.95
N ILE A 83 -17.87 -4.33 -15.69
CA ILE A 83 -19.14 -4.96 -16.06
C ILE A 83 -20.29 -4.26 -15.34
N TYR A 84 -20.18 -4.07 -14.03
CA TYR A 84 -21.20 -3.37 -13.24
C TYR A 84 -21.51 -1.96 -13.77
N TYR A 85 -20.47 -1.12 -13.95
CA TYR A 85 -20.65 0.24 -14.47
C TYR A 85 -21.10 0.26 -15.93
N GLY A 86 -20.65 -0.69 -16.75
CA GLY A 86 -21.13 -0.88 -18.12
C GLY A 86 -22.62 -1.21 -18.16
N CYS A 87 -23.11 -2.13 -17.31
CA CYS A 87 -24.53 -2.42 -17.17
C CYS A 87 -25.34 -1.21 -16.71
N MET A 88 -24.82 -0.43 -15.76
CA MET A 88 -25.44 0.82 -15.33
C MET A 88 -25.50 1.86 -16.46
N ALA A 89 -24.44 1.97 -17.25
CA ALA A 89 -24.39 2.88 -18.39
C ALA A 89 -25.35 2.45 -19.52
N LEU A 90 -25.51 1.14 -19.75
CA LEU A 90 -26.53 0.59 -20.66
C LEU A 90 -27.94 0.96 -20.19
N LYS A 91 -28.25 0.73 -18.91
CA LYS A 91 -29.55 1.08 -18.32
C LYS A 91 -29.88 2.56 -18.47
N ASN A 92 -28.87 3.42 -18.40
CA ASN A 92 -29.01 4.88 -18.50
C ASN A 92 -28.82 5.40 -19.94
N ASN A 93 -28.72 4.54 -20.96
CA ASN A 93 -28.51 4.91 -22.37
C ASN A 93 -27.27 5.77 -22.65
N VAL A 94 -26.21 5.64 -21.84
CA VAL A 94 -24.94 6.40 -21.96
C VAL A 94 -23.72 5.49 -22.13
N PHE A 95 -23.93 4.23 -22.55
CA PHE A 95 -22.86 3.23 -22.65
C PHE A 95 -21.71 3.66 -23.56
N TYR A 96 -22.01 4.22 -24.74
CA TYR A 96 -20.97 4.66 -25.68
C TYR A 96 -20.06 5.73 -25.06
N GLN A 97 -20.64 6.75 -24.43
CA GLN A 97 -19.89 7.80 -23.75
C GLN A 97 -19.05 7.23 -22.60
N TRP A 98 -19.65 6.41 -21.73
CA TRP A 98 -18.93 5.74 -20.64
C TRP A 98 -17.75 4.91 -21.15
N PHE A 99 -17.93 4.15 -22.23
CA PHE A 99 -16.89 3.31 -22.81
C PHE A 99 -15.73 4.15 -23.34
N MET A 100 -16.02 5.21 -24.09
CA MET A 100 -15.01 6.13 -24.64
C MET A 100 -14.26 6.88 -23.54
N ASP A 101 -14.95 7.31 -22.48
CA ASP A 101 -14.33 7.98 -21.33
C ASP A 101 -13.49 7.03 -20.48
N THR A 102 -13.87 5.75 -20.38
CA THR A 102 -13.16 4.74 -19.57
C THR A 102 -11.95 4.16 -20.31
N PHE A 103 -12.06 3.88 -21.61
CA PHE A 103 -11.06 3.12 -22.37
C PHE A 103 -10.37 3.92 -23.48
N ASN A 104 -10.21 5.23 -23.31
CA ASN A 104 -9.35 6.04 -24.19
C ASN A 104 -7.87 5.95 -23.82
N SER A 105 -7.01 6.28 -24.78
CA SER A 105 -5.55 6.23 -24.64
C SER A 105 -5.01 7.06 -23.48
N ILE A 106 -5.61 8.22 -23.19
CA ILE A 106 -5.18 9.09 -22.08
C ILE A 106 -5.46 8.41 -20.74
N SER A 107 -6.63 7.79 -20.60
CA SER A 107 -7.03 7.08 -19.38
C SER A 107 -6.16 5.85 -19.14
N ILE A 108 -5.86 5.08 -20.19
CA ILE A 108 -4.93 3.95 -20.11
C ILE A 108 -3.50 4.43 -19.75
N LEU A 109 -3.04 5.54 -20.33
CA LEU A 109 -1.73 6.10 -20.01
C LEU A 109 -1.66 6.57 -18.56
N ASN A 110 -2.67 7.29 -18.08
CA ASN A 110 -2.75 7.75 -16.69
C ASN A 110 -2.83 6.58 -15.70
N TRP A 111 -3.54 5.51 -16.06
CA TRP A 111 -3.59 4.30 -15.27
C TRP A 111 -2.20 3.68 -15.09
N VAL A 112 -1.46 3.52 -16.18
CA VAL A 112 -0.13 2.89 -16.16
C VAL A 112 0.91 3.78 -15.49
N LEU A 113 0.92 5.08 -15.78
CA LEU A 113 1.97 6.00 -15.30
C LEU A 113 1.72 6.48 -13.87
N ILE A 114 0.52 7.00 -13.60
CA ILE A 114 0.19 7.70 -12.35
C ILE A 114 -0.87 6.98 -11.52
N ASN A 115 -1.21 5.73 -11.84
CA ASN A 115 -2.18 4.92 -11.10
C ASN A 115 -3.62 5.48 -11.16
N ASP A 116 -3.98 6.25 -12.18
CA ASP A 116 -5.36 6.73 -12.31
C ASP A 116 -6.26 5.66 -12.93
N THR A 117 -6.95 4.89 -12.11
CA THR A 117 -7.68 3.69 -12.55
C THR A 117 -9.00 4.07 -13.25
N PRO A 118 -9.19 3.76 -14.55
CA PRO A 118 -10.28 4.32 -15.34
C PRO A 118 -11.66 3.84 -14.87
N GLY A 119 -12.49 4.77 -14.39
CA GLY A 119 -13.85 4.48 -13.92
C GLY A 119 -13.94 3.64 -12.64
N ILE A 120 -12.82 3.29 -12.00
CA ILE A 120 -12.76 2.37 -10.85
C ILE A 120 -11.80 2.86 -9.75
N GLY A 121 -11.79 4.16 -9.47
CA GLY A 121 -10.90 4.84 -8.52
C GLY A 121 -10.74 4.20 -7.13
N HIS A 122 -11.73 3.44 -6.67
CA HIS A 122 -11.67 2.71 -5.40
C HIS A 122 -10.68 1.52 -5.43
N LEU A 123 -10.32 1.00 -6.61
CA LEU A 123 -9.31 -0.05 -6.80
C LEU A 123 -7.88 0.47 -6.87
N TRP A 124 -7.69 1.80 -6.81
CA TRP A 124 -6.39 2.46 -6.87
C TRP A 124 -5.32 1.77 -6.01
N TYR A 125 -5.69 1.32 -4.80
CA TYR A 125 -4.77 0.67 -3.86
C TYR A 125 -4.18 -0.65 -4.38
N LEU A 126 -4.97 -1.48 -5.08
CA LEU A 126 -4.49 -2.77 -5.61
C LEU A 126 -3.41 -2.54 -6.67
N TYR A 127 -3.65 -1.58 -7.57
CA TYR A 127 -2.68 -1.18 -8.59
C TYR A 127 -1.45 -0.52 -7.96
N ALA A 128 -1.65 0.31 -6.94
CA ALA A 128 -0.54 0.96 -6.26
C ALA A 128 0.37 -0.04 -5.57
N MET A 129 -0.21 -1.09 -4.97
CA MET A 129 0.56 -2.20 -4.41
C MET A 129 1.30 -2.97 -5.50
N LEU A 130 0.64 -3.29 -6.62
CA LEU A 130 1.24 -4.00 -7.74
C LEU A 130 2.46 -3.25 -8.29
N TYR A 131 2.30 -1.97 -8.63
CA TYR A 131 3.36 -1.12 -9.17
C TYR A 131 4.50 -0.94 -8.16
N SER A 132 4.16 -0.78 -6.88
CA SER A 132 5.18 -0.64 -5.83
C SER A 132 6.01 -1.90 -5.64
N PHE A 133 5.40 -3.10 -5.72
CA PHE A 133 6.17 -4.35 -5.68
C PHE A 133 7.16 -4.43 -6.84
N ILE A 134 6.69 -4.15 -8.07
CA ILE A 134 7.54 -4.12 -9.27
C ILE A 134 8.69 -3.13 -9.09
N ALA A 135 8.42 -1.92 -8.62
CA ALA A 135 9.43 -0.89 -8.41
C ALA A 135 10.45 -1.27 -7.33
N ILE A 136 10.00 -1.86 -6.21
CA ILE A 136 10.89 -2.31 -5.14
C ILE A 136 11.77 -3.47 -5.62
N TYR A 137 11.24 -4.38 -6.43
CA TYR A 137 12.05 -5.42 -7.07
C TYR A 137 13.16 -4.82 -7.96
N VAL A 138 12.84 -3.78 -8.74
CA VAL A 138 13.85 -3.07 -9.54
C VAL A 138 14.88 -2.38 -8.64
N ILE A 139 14.47 -1.69 -7.58
CA ILE A 139 15.34 -1.07 -6.57
C ILE A 139 16.31 -2.09 -5.98
N ASP A 140 15.81 -3.27 -5.61
CA ASP A 140 16.60 -4.37 -5.06
C ASP A 140 17.60 -4.92 -6.08
N LYS A 141 17.17 -5.13 -7.33
CA LYS A 141 18.04 -5.61 -8.42
C LYS A 141 19.15 -4.62 -8.75
N LEU A 142 18.85 -3.33 -8.73
CA LEU A 142 19.82 -2.25 -8.95
C LEU A 142 20.65 -1.91 -7.70
N LYS A 143 20.39 -2.57 -6.57
CA LYS A 143 21.08 -2.33 -5.28
C LYS A 143 21.02 -0.86 -4.83
N ILE A 144 19.93 -0.16 -5.14
CA ILE A 144 19.75 1.24 -4.78
C ILE A 144 19.58 1.35 -3.25
N LYS A 145 20.26 2.31 -2.64
CA LYS A 145 20.21 2.54 -1.19
C LYS A 145 18.84 3.09 -0.76
N VAL A 146 17.97 2.20 -0.26
CA VAL A 146 16.59 2.48 0.17
C VAL A 146 16.46 3.71 1.09
N LYS A 147 17.43 3.95 1.98
CA LYS A 147 17.43 5.09 2.92
C LYS A 147 17.38 6.47 2.25
N TRP A 148 17.82 6.58 1.00
CA TRP A 148 17.74 7.82 0.22
C TRP A 148 16.46 7.89 -0.61
N VAL A 149 15.95 6.75 -1.06
CA VAL A 149 14.74 6.68 -1.90
C VAL A 149 13.52 7.21 -1.16
N ILE A 150 13.32 6.79 0.10
CA ILE A 150 12.16 7.18 0.91
C ILE A 150 12.03 8.71 1.06
N PRO A 151 13.03 9.45 1.61
CA PRO A 151 12.90 10.89 1.80
C PRO A 151 12.77 11.63 0.47
N ILE A 152 13.46 11.20 -0.60
CA ILE A 152 13.34 11.82 -1.93
C ILE A 152 11.90 11.69 -2.45
N LEU A 153 11.31 10.50 -2.41
CA LEU A 153 9.94 10.28 -2.87
C LEU A 153 8.93 11.08 -2.04
N PHE A 154 9.11 11.18 -0.72
CA PHE A 154 8.27 12.03 0.12
C PHE A 154 8.40 13.51 -0.21
N LEU A 155 9.62 14.01 -0.42
CA LEU A 155 9.84 15.42 -0.75
C LEU A 155 9.23 15.78 -2.12
N ILE A 156 9.39 14.91 -3.12
CA ILE A 156 8.77 15.12 -4.44
C ILE A 156 7.25 15.07 -4.32
N GLY A 157 6.69 14.06 -3.65
CA GLY A 157 5.24 13.95 -3.45
C GLY A 157 4.65 15.14 -2.71
N LEU A 158 5.33 15.63 -1.67
CA LEU A 158 4.95 16.84 -0.92
C LEU A 158 5.00 18.07 -1.82
N TYR A 159 6.09 18.26 -2.58
CA TYR A 159 6.24 19.38 -3.50
C TYR A 159 5.11 19.42 -4.55
N VAL A 160 4.82 18.29 -5.19
CA VAL A 160 3.75 18.16 -6.19
C VAL A 160 2.39 18.46 -5.55
N GLY A 161 2.13 17.96 -4.35
CA GLY A 161 0.90 18.25 -3.60
C GLY A 161 0.74 19.73 -3.24
N CYS A 162 1.80 20.37 -2.72
CA CYS A 162 1.80 21.79 -2.37
C CYS A 162 1.64 22.72 -3.58
N LYS A 163 2.06 22.28 -4.78
CA LYS A 163 1.85 23.03 -6.02
C LYS A 163 0.41 22.95 -6.56
N GLY A 164 -0.48 22.19 -5.93
CA GLY A 164 -1.87 22.09 -6.35
C GLY A 164 -2.06 21.28 -7.64
N TRP A 165 -1.12 20.38 -7.94
CA TRP A 165 -1.26 19.48 -9.09
C TRP A 165 -2.45 18.54 -8.91
N PRO A 166 -2.99 17.93 -9.98
CA PRO A 166 -4.16 17.08 -9.86
C PRO A 166 -3.92 15.93 -8.86
N TYR A 167 -4.99 15.52 -8.17
CA TYR A 167 -4.92 14.56 -7.05
C TYR A 167 -4.13 13.29 -7.36
N SER A 168 -4.29 12.72 -8.56
CA SER A 168 -3.60 11.50 -9.00
C SER A 168 -2.07 11.67 -9.13
N TRP A 169 -1.56 12.90 -9.23
CA TRP A 169 -0.12 13.15 -9.42
C TRP A 169 0.69 13.06 -8.13
N TYR A 170 0.11 13.40 -6.98
CA TYR A 170 0.78 13.23 -5.68
C TYR A 170 0.25 12.03 -4.90
N ARG A 171 -0.95 11.53 -5.23
CA ARG A 171 -1.50 10.27 -4.70
C ARG A 171 -1.40 9.15 -5.74
N ASN A 172 -0.19 8.68 -5.97
CA ASN A 172 0.09 7.52 -6.82
C ASN A 172 0.98 6.50 -6.11
N TRP A 173 1.24 5.39 -6.80
CA TRP A 173 2.07 4.30 -6.31
C TRP A 173 3.50 4.74 -5.90
N ALA A 174 4.08 5.71 -6.60
CA ALA A 174 5.46 6.15 -6.36
C ALA A 174 5.60 6.96 -5.06
N PHE A 175 4.61 7.79 -4.72
CA PHE A 175 4.68 8.65 -3.53
C PHE A 175 3.91 8.10 -2.31
N MET A 176 2.99 7.16 -2.53
CA MET A 176 2.18 6.56 -1.45
C MET A 176 2.44 5.07 -1.25
N GLY A 177 2.82 4.32 -2.29
CA GLY A 177 3.06 2.89 -2.17
C GLY A 177 4.52 2.59 -1.82
N VAL A 178 5.44 2.95 -2.72
CA VAL A 178 6.88 2.66 -2.59
C VAL A 178 7.47 3.14 -1.26
N PRO A 179 7.39 4.44 -0.88
CA PRO A 179 8.06 4.91 0.33
C PRO A 179 7.49 4.28 1.60
N TYR A 180 6.19 4.01 1.67
CA TYR A 180 5.58 3.37 2.85
C TYR A 180 5.90 1.87 2.94
N ILE A 181 5.93 1.13 1.83
CA ILE A 181 6.38 -0.27 1.83
C ILE A 181 7.87 -0.33 2.22
N LEU A 182 8.72 0.54 1.64
CA LEU A 182 10.14 0.59 1.99
C LEU A 182 10.35 1.00 3.46
N LEU A 183 9.55 1.92 3.99
CA LEU A 183 9.58 2.28 5.40
C LEU A 183 9.22 1.08 6.30
N GLY A 184 8.19 0.32 5.93
CA GLY A 184 7.81 -0.90 6.64
C GLY A 184 8.95 -1.92 6.67
N ARG A 185 9.66 -2.08 5.55
CA ARG A 185 10.85 -2.92 5.46
C ARG A 185 11.97 -2.43 6.38
N ILE A 186 12.28 -1.14 6.40
CA ILE A 186 13.26 -0.56 7.33
C ILE A 186 12.85 -0.84 8.78
N ILE A 187 11.57 -0.67 9.13
CA ILE A 187 11.09 -0.98 10.49
C ILE A 187 11.37 -2.44 10.85
N PHE A 188 11.16 -3.38 9.93
CA PHE A 188 11.49 -4.79 10.15
C PHE A 188 13.00 -5.00 10.33
N GLU A 189 13.83 -4.38 9.50
CA GLU A 189 15.30 -4.49 9.55
C GLU A 189 15.89 -3.94 10.84
N TYR A 190 15.34 -2.83 11.37
CA TYR A 190 15.84 -2.16 12.57
C TYR A 190 15.02 -2.45 13.83
N LYS A 191 14.05 -3.39 13.78
CA LYS A 191 13.10 -3.63 14.88
C LYS A 191 13.77 -3.86 16.24
N GLU A 192 14.86 -4.63 16.30
CA GLU A 192 15.57 -4.94 17.55
C GLU A 192 16.23 -3.68 18.12
N MET A 193 16.86 -2.87 17.27
CA MET A 193 17.46 -1.60 17.66
C MET A 193 16.40 -0.60 18.13
N LEU A 194 15.25 -0.54 17.44
CA LEU A 194 14.13 0.32 17.79
C LEU A 194 13.54 -0.07 19.15
N ILE A 195 13.33 -1.37 19.37
CA ILE A 195 12.87 -1.89 20.67
C ILE A 195 13.86 -1.54 21.78
N TYR A 196 15.17 -1.73 21.54
CA TYR A 196 16.21 -1.38 22.52
C TYR A 196 16.22 0.12 22.87
N LYS A 197 16.13 1.01 21.87
CA LYS A 197 16.18 2.46 22.06
C LYS A 197 14.89 3.02 22.67
N LEU A 198 13.73 2.54 22.22
CA LEU A 198 12.43 3.02 22.69
C LEU A 198 12.02 2.39 24.03
N GLY A 199 12.47 1.16 24.29
CA GLY A 199 12.25 0.45 25.56
C GLY A 199 13.16 0.90 26.70
N GLY A 200 14.05 1.87 26.47
CA GLY A 200 14.81 2.58 27.50
C GLY A 200 15.51 1.69 28.51
N GLY A 201 16.52 0.91 28.11
CA GLY A 201 17.49 0.29 29.03
C GLY A 201 16.95 -0.58 30.18
N LYS A 202 15.64 -0.87 30.23
CA LYS A 202 14.98 -1.66 31.26
C LYS A 202 14.16 -2.73 30.59
N ASN A 203 14.84 -3.82 30.24
CA ASN A 203 14.43 -5.19 30.55
C ASN A 203 15.37 -6.18 29.87
N SER A 204 16.45 -6.51 30.57
CA SER A 204 17.23 -7.74 30.41
C SER A 204 16.40 -9.04 30.58
N LEU A 205 15.09 -8.93 30.84
CA LEU A 205 14.15 -10.06 30.97
C LEU A 205 13.51 -10.49 29.63
N LEU A 206 13.27 -9.59 28.68
CA LEU A 206 12.72 -9.98 27.36
C LEU A 206 13.76 -10.67 26.46
N TYR A 207 15.05 -10.36 26.66
CA TYR A 207 16.14 -11.08 26.01
C TYR A 207 16.31 -12.53 26.51
N SER A 208 15.86 -12.84 27.73
CA SER A 208 15.98 -14.18 28.32
C SER A 208 14.90 -15.15 27.80
N CYS A 209 13.67 -14.66 27.54
CA CYS A 209 12.58 -15.52 27.05
C CYS A 209 12.74 -16.00 25.60
N CYS A 210 13.47 -15.27 24.74
CA CYS A 210 13.68 -15.68 23.35
C CYS A 210 14.97 -16.50 23.10
N TYR A 211 15.82 -16.72 24.12
CA TYR A 211 17.13 -17.36 23.94
C TYR A 211 17.46 -18.54 24.87
N TYR A 212 16.50 -19.08 25.62
CA TYR A 212 16.70 -20.35 26.31
C TYR A 212 16.55 -21.54 25.35
N ARG A 213 17.65 -21.91 24.70
CA ARG A 213 17.83 -23.24 24.11
C ARG A 213 18.49 -24.10 25.21
N PRO A 214 17.87 -25.18 25.71
CA PRO A 214 18.59 -26.10 26.57
C PRO A 214 19.67 -26.79 25.73
N VAL A 215 20.90 -26.71 26.22
CA VAL A 215 21.99 -27.56 25.76
C VAL A 215 21.76 -28.90 26.44
N GLY A 216 21.47 -29.92 25.65
CA GLY A 216 21.25 -31.31 26.03
C GLY A 216 21.14 -32.14 24.77
#